data_AF-A0A2T6ZHR7-F1
#
_entry.id   AF-A0A2T6ZHR7-F1
#
_cell.length_a   1.000
_cell.length_b   1.000
_cell.length_c   1.000
_cell.angle_alpha   90.00
_cell.angle_beta   90.00
_cell.angle_gamma   90.00
#
_symmetry.space_group_name_H-M   'P 1'
#
loop_
_entity.id
_entity.type
_entity.pdbx_description
1 polymer ?
#
loop_
_entity_poly.entity_id
_entity_poly.type
_entity_poly.pdbx_seq_one_letter_code
_entity_poly.pdbx_strand_id
1 'polypeptide(L)'
;MDAMLVRSPLASYSFTSSKGTNLHVCYQDKSGNIKQSIFDSKSGWRTSPNGIISKADLNNELAITGWASGDEEHVYYIGEGNKIVERCWSATKQLTNSIPFSPLAATPVAGSTPSVRVYLQDTSSQIMEWGIDDGKNYKQYQKGLPTN
;
A
#
# COMPACT_ATOMS: atom_id res chain seq x y z
N MET A 1 9.92 -14.51 -16.58
CA MET A 1 9.32 -13.32 -15.93
C MET A 1 7.90 -13.22 -16.42
N ASP A 2 6.92 -13.27 -15.52
CA ASP A 2 5.54 -12.99 -15.91
C ASP A 2 5.42 -11.54 -16.36
N ALA A 3 4.74 -11.34 -17.47
CA ALA A 3 4.57 -10.02 -18.05
C ALA A 3 3.75 -9.14 -17.10
N MET A 4 4.12 -7.86 -17.01
CA MET A 4 3.36 -6.87 -16.26
C MET A 4 1.91 -6.82 -16.78
N LEU A 5 0.97 -6.59 -15.86
CA LEU A 5 -0.42 -6.34 -16.24
C LEU A 5 -0.50 -5.07 -17.10
N VAL A 6 -1.33 -5.08 -18.14
CA VAL A 6 -1.63 -3.86 -18.89
C VAL A 6 -2.41 -2.93 -17.98
N ARG A 7 -1.98 -1.67 -17.85
CA ARG A 7 -2.52 -0.72 -16.84
C ARG A 7 -2.37 -1.23 -15.41
N SER A 8 -1.23 -1.86 -15.14
CA SER A 8 -0.83 -2.22 -13.78
C SER A 8 -0.97 -0.99 -12.86
N PRO A 9 -1.65 -1.12 -11.71
CA PRO A 9 -1.63 -0.08 -10.69
C PRO A 9 -0.18 0.16 -10.24
N LEU A 10 0.18 1.42 -9.98
CA LEU A 10 1.51 1.79 -9.54
C LEU A 10 1.43 2.52 -8.20
N ALA A 11 2.23 2.07 -7.25
CA ALA A 11 2.38 2.76 -5.97
C ALA A 11 3.86 2.93 -5.65
N SER A 12 4.25 4.09 -5.14
CA SER A 12 5.65 4.40 -4.84
C SER A 12 5.84 4.89 -3.42
N TYR A 13 6.93 4.48 -2.79
CA TYR A 13 7.36 4.93 -1.47
C TYR A 13 8.85 5.28 -1.51
N SER A 14 9.25 6.37 -0.87
CA SER A 14 10.63 6.82 -0.79
C SER A 14 11.04 7.04 0.66
N PHE A 15 12.27 6.67 1.00
CA PHE A 15 12.83 6.89 2.33
C PHE A 15 14.35 7.00 2.28
N THR A 16 14.90 7.66 3.29
CA THR A 16 16.35 7.71 3.53
C THR A 16 16.71 6.77 4.66
N SER A 17 17.84 6.06 4.51
CA SER A 17 18.46 5.27 5.58
C SER A 17 19.93 5.62 5.71
N SER A 18 20.65 4.96 6.63
CA SER A 18 22.12 5.09 6.75
C SER A 18 22.88 4.69 5.48
N LYS A 19 22.22 4.03 4.52
CA LYS A 19 22.77 3.59 3.23
C LYS A 19 22.44 4.55 2.08
N GLY A 20 21.73 5.65 2.34
CA GLY A 20 21.35 6.65 1.35
C GLY A 20 19.86 6.64 1.01
N THR A 21 19.53 7.18 -0.17
CA THR A 21 18.15 7.26 -0.69
C THR A 21 17.69 5.92 -1.23
N ASN A 22 16.45 5.56 -0.92
CA ASN A 22 15.78 4.35 -1.37
C ASN A 22 14.42 4.71 -1.99
N LEU A 23 14.04 3.99 -3.05
CA LEU A 23 12.75 4.12 -3.72
C LEU A 23 12.17 2.73 -3.97
N HIS A 24 10.94 2.50 -3.55
CA HIS A 24 10.23 1.26 -3.80
C HIS A 24 9.01 1.54 -4.67
N VAL A 25 8.81 0.74 -5.72
CA VAL A 25 7.68 0.85 -6.64
C VAL A 25 6.97 -0.50 -6.73
N CYS A 26 5.73 -0.54 -6.26
CA CYS A 26 4.85 -1.69 -6.35
C CYS A 26 4.02 -1.66 -7.63
N TYR A 27 3.82 -2.85 -8.20
CA TYR A 27 3.04 -3.06 -9.41
C TYR A 27 2.43 -4.47 -9.40
N GLN A 28 1.42 -4.70 -10.23
CA GLN A 28 0.77 -6.00 -10.43
C GLN A 28 1.18 -6.68 -11.74
N ASP A 29 1.41 -7.99 -11.69
CA ASP A 29 1.56 -8.83 -12.89
C ASP A 29 0.23 -9.44 -13.36
N LYS A 30 0.24 -10.11 -14.52
CA LYS A 30 -0.97 -10.74 -15.11
C LYS A 30 -1.57 -11.87 -14.27
N SER A 31 -0.84 -12.40 -13.30
CA SER A 31 -1.31 -13.45 -12.39
C SER A 31 -1.90 -12.87 -11.09
N GLY A 32 -1.96 -11.54 -10.98
CA GLY A 32 -2.45 -10.83 -9.79
C GLY A 32 -1.41 -10.69 -8.69
N ASN A 33 -0.16 -11.10 -8.93
CA ASN A 33 0.88 -10.94 -7.94
C ASN A 33 1.27 -9.47 -7.85
N ILE A 34 1.32 -8.95 -6.64
CA ILE A 34 1.93 -7.66 -6.33
C ILE A 34 3.43 -7.89 -6.20
N LYS A 35 4.19 -7.18 -7.02
CA LYS A 35 5.65 -7.22 -7.10
C LYS A 35 6.21 -5.85 -6.81
N GLN A 36 7.51 -5.78 -6.56
CA GLN A 36 8.18 -4.53 -6.22
C GLN A 36 9.55 -4.43 -6.87
N SER A 37 9.80 -3.26 -7.44
CA SER A 37 11.12 -2.81 -7.85
C SER A 37 11.68 -1.88 -6.78
N ILE A 38 12.92 -2.13 -6.37
CA ILE A 38 13.61 -1.38 -5.32
C ILE A 38 14.85 -0.70 -5.90
N PHE A 39 15.08 0.54 -5.51
CA PHE A 39 16.27 1.32 -5.77
C PHE A 39 16.99 1.56 -4.46
N ASP A 40 18.31 1.40 -4.44
CA ASP A 40 19.16 2.04 -3.45
C ASP A 40 20.35 2.72 -4.12
N SER A 41 20.90 3.71 -3.41
CA SER A 41 21.97 4.57 -3.95
C SER A 41 23.26 3.82 -4.29
N LYS A 42 23.47 2.60 -3.76
CA LYS A 42 24.67 1.80 -4.00
C LYS A 42 24.53 0.85 -5.19
N SER A 43 23.33 0.30 -5.38
CA SER A 43 23.09 -0.84 -6.27
C SER A 43 22.17 -0.49 -7.45
N GLY A 44 21.52 0.68 -7.42
CA GLY A 44 20.53 1.06 -8.42
C GLY A 44 19.25 0.23 -8.32
N TRP A 45 18.50 0.18 -9.43
CA TRP A 45 17.23 -0.53 -9.53
C TRP A 45 17.42 -2.05 -9.64
N ARG A 46 16.63 -2.79 -8.86
CA ARG A 46 16.51 -4.25 -8.93
C ARG A 46 15.11 -4.70 -8.52
N THR A 47 14.77 -5.96 -8.75
CA THR A 47 13.56 -6.55 -8.19
C THR A 47 13.76 -6.89 -6.71
N SER A 48 12.71 -6.78 -5.90
CA SER A 48 12.71 -7.24 -4.51
C SER A 48 13.13 -8.73 -4.42
N PRO A 49 13.96 -9.14 -3.43
CA PRO A 49 14.53 -10.50 -3.37
C PRO A 49 13.50 -11.64 -3.39
N ASN A 50 12.34 -11.43 -2.77
CA ASN A 50 11.26 -12.43 -2.72
C ASN A 50 10.36 -12.38 -3.97
N GLY A 51 10.47 -11.33 -4.79
CA GLY A 51 9.79 -11.15 -6.08
C GLY A 51 8.28 -10.91 -6.00
N ILE A 52 7.58 -11.46 -5.01
CA ILE A 52 6.13 -11.36 -4.78
C ILE A 52 5.92 -10.90 -3.33
N ILE A 53 5.23 -9.77 -3.17
CA ILE A 53 4.86 -9.19 -1.87
C ILE A 53 3.54 -9.76 -1.38
N SER A 54 2.56 -9.84 -2.29
CA SER A 54 1.23 -10.34 -2.03
C SER A 54 0.50 -10.67 -3.33
N LYS A 55 -0.78 -11.01 -3.25
CA LYS A 55 -1.66 -11.26 -4.39
C LYS A 55 -2.99 -10.52 -4.20
N ALA A 56 -3.42 -9.83 -5.25
CA ALA A 56 -4.65 -9.05 -5.29
C ALA A 56 -5.49 -9.44 -6.52
N ASP A 57 -6.78 -9.11 -6.48
CA ASP A 57 -7.62 -9.18 -7.66
C ASP A 57 -7.11 -8.19 -8.72
N LEU A 58 -7.23 -8.55 -10.00
CA LEU A 58 -6.66 -7.79 -11.10
C LEU A 58 -7.29 -6.40 -11.24
N ASN A 59 -6.46 -5.42 -11.58
CA ASN A 59 -6.84 -4.02 -11.85
C ASN A 59 -7.38 -3.25 -10.63
N ASN A 60 -7.17 -3.75 -9.41
CA ASN A 60 -7.42 -2.96 -8.20
C ASN A 60 -6.24 -2.06 -7.89
N GLU A 61 -6.50 -0.89 -7.31
CA GLU A 61 -5.44 0.06 -6.97
C GLU A 61 -4.55 -0.43 -5.82
N LEU A 62 -3.33 0.11 -5.82
CA LEU A 62 -2.31 -0.15 -4.81
C LEU A 62 -1.95 1.16 -4.10
N ALA A 63 -1.65 1.08 -2.82
CA ALA A 63 -0.98 2.15 -2.10
C ALA A 63 0.19 1.57 -1.31
N ILE A 64 1.23 2.36 -1.12
CA ILE A 64 2.38 1.98 -0.30
C ILE A 64 2.84 3.17 0.53
N THR A 65 3.17 2.89 1.78
CA THR A 65 3.80 3.84 2.69
C THR A 65 4.68 3.09 3.67
N GLY A 66 5.45 3.81 4.46
CA GLY A 66 6.27 3.22 5.50
C GLY A 66 6.90 4.26 6.41
N TRP A 67 7.62 3.77 7.40
CA TRP A 67 8.38 4.56 8.36
C TRP A 67 9.64 3.79 8.80
N ALA A 68 10.28 4.27 9.87
CA ALA A 68 11.49 3.66 10.44
C ALA A 68 12.60 3.41 9.41
N SER A 69 12.84 4.39 8.53
CA SER A 69 13.87 4.28 7.47
C SER A 69 13.72 3.05 6.57
N GLY A 70 12.49 2.60 6.34
CA GLY A 70 12.15 1.47 5.47
C GLY A 70 12.05 0.13 6.19
N ASP A 71 12.26 0.08 7.51
CA ASP A 71 12.08 -1.15 8.29
C ASP A 71 10.60 -1.51 8.46
N GLU A 72 9.70 -0.54 8.30
CA GLU A 72 8.25 -0.74 8.35
C GLU A 72 7.65 -0.25 7.04
N GLU A 73 7.38 -1.17 6.13
CA GLU A 73 6.70 -0.91 4.86
C GLU A 73 5.33 -1.57 4.86
N HIS A 74 4.34 -0.82 4.39
CA HIS A 74 2.93 -1.20 4.40
C HIS A 74 2.36 -1.00 2.99
N VAL A 75 1.95 -2.10 2.39
CA VAL A 75 1.31 -2.14 1.07
C VAL A 75 -0.17 -2.42 1.27
N TYR A 76 -1.00 -1.56 0.71
CA TYR A 76 -2.45 -1.66 0.75
C TYR A 76 -2.98 -1.99 -0.64
N TYR A 77 -3.98 -2.85 -0.69
CA TYR A 77 -4.63 -3.26 -1.93
C TYR A 77 -6.04 -3.76 -1.64
N ILE A 78 -6.87 -3.84 -2.69
CA ILE A 78 -8.18 -4.49 -2.59
C ILE A 78 -8.00 -5.97 -2.93
N GLY A 79 -8.24 -6.82 -1.94
CA GLY A 79 -8.20 -8.27 -2.05
C GLY A 79 -9.58 -8.89 -2.22
N GLU A 80 -9.62 -10.21 -2.04
CA GLU A 80 -10.82 -11.04 -2.21
C GLU A 80 -12.02 -10.50 -1.42
N GLY A 81 -13.19 -10.47 -2.08
CA GLY A 81 -14.43 -10.01 -1.49
C GLY A 81 -14.54 -8.49 -1.33
N ASN A 82 -13.75 -7.72 -2.09
CA ASN A 82 -13.68 -6.25 -2.03
C ASN A 82 -13.34 -5.75 -0.62
N LYS A 83 -12.29 -6.34 -0.04
CA LYS A 83 -11.77 -5.90 1.25
C LYS A 83 -10.42 -5.26 1.05
N ILE A 84 -10.18 -4.14 1.72
CA ILE A 84 -8.82 -3.61 1.83
C ILE A 84 -8.00 -4.62 2.64
N VAL A 85 -6.79 -4.88 2.15
CA VAL A 85 -5.80 -5.69 2.83
C VAL A 85 -4.56 -4.85 3.04
N GLU A 86 -4.01 -4.90 4.25
CA GLU A 86 -2.67 -4.45 4.56
C GLU A 86 -1.73 -5.64 4.49
N ARG A 87 -0.62 -5.49 3.78
CA ARG A 87 0.56 -6.35 3.87
C ARG A 87 1.73 -5.52 4.40
N CYS A 88 2.24 -5.86 5.56
CA CYS A 88 3.53 -5.38 6.07
C CYS A 88 4.52 -6.54 6.17
N TRP A 89 5.76 -6.36 6.64
CA TRP A 89 6.70 -7.48 6.75
C TRP A 89 6.17 -8.62 7.65
N SER A 90 5.67 -8.26 8.84
CA SER A 90 5.31 -9.19 9.90
C SER A 90 3.96 -9.89 9.71
N ALA A 91 3.02 -9.32 8.95
CA ALA A 91 1.67 -9.86 8.83
C ALA A 91 0.94 -9.41 7.55
N THR A 92 -0.21 -10.05 7.30
CA THR A 92 -1.24 -9.60 6.36
C THR A 92 -2.56 -9.49 7.12
N LYS A 93 -3.29 -8.38 6.97
CA LYS A 93 -4.54 -8.13 7.69
C LYS A 93 -5.64 -7.67 6.74
N GLN A 94 -6.82 -8.27 6.82
CA GLN A 94 -8.02 -7.71 6.23
C GLN A 94 -8.51 -6.56 7.11
N LEU A 95 -8.85 -5.45 6.47
CA LEU A 95 -9.15 -4.19 7.11
C LEU A 95 -10.66 -3.94 7.12
N THR A 96 -11.20 -3.37 6.03
CA THR A 96 -12.63 -3.05 5.89
C THR A 96 -13.10 -3.32 4.46
N ASN A 97 -14.40 -3.28 4.23
CA ASN A 97 -14.99 -3.40 2.90
C ASN A 97 -14.74 -2.12 2.09
N SER A 98 -14.53 -2.28 0.79
CA SER A 98 -14.47 -1.23 -0.23
C SER A 98 -15.47 -1.52 -1.34
N ILE A 99 -15.70 -0.55 -2.22
CA ILE A 99 -16.25 -0.88 -3.54
C ILE A 99 -15.18 -1.61 -4.39
N PRO A 100 -15.59 -2.42 -5.38
CA PRO A 100 -14.68 -2.94 -6.39
C PRO A 100 -13.94 -1.79 -7.09
N PHE A 101 -12.65 -1.96 -7.37
CA PHE A 101 -11.83 -0.98 -8.09
C PHE A 101 -11.79 0.41 -7.44
N SER A 102 -12.06 0.52 -6.14
CA SER A 102 -11.89 1.79 -5.43
C SER A 102 -10.47 2.31 -5.62
N PRO A 103 -10.28 3.61 -5.90
CA PRO A 103 -8.99 4.25 -5.71
C PRO A 103 -8.50 4.05 -4.28
N LEU A 104 -7.18 3.97 -4.12
CA LEU A 104 -6.54 3.76 -2.82
C LEU A 104 -5.36 4.70 -2.66
N ALA A 105 -5.30 5.38 -1.52
CA ALA A 105 -4.16 6.18 -1.14
C ALA A 105 -3.77 5.88 0.31
N ALA A 106 -2.48 5.95 0.63
CA ALA A 106 -1.98 5.80 1.98
C ALA A 106 -0.90 6.83 2.26
N THR A 107 -0.91 7.40 3.46
CA THR A 107 0.09 8.36 3.90
C THR A 107 0.49 8.08 5.34
N PRO A 108 1.79 8.15 5.69
CA PRO A 108 2.17 8.17 7.09
C PRO A 108 1.75 9.52 7.69
N VAL A 109 1.39 9.52 8.96
CA VAL A 109 1.16 10.75 9.72
C VAL A 109 2.45 11.06 10.48
N ALA A 110 2.94 12.29 10.34
CA ALA A 110 4.14 12.73 11.05
C ALA A 110 3.92 12.67 12.57
N GLY A 111 4.84 12.03 13.28
CA GLY A 111 4.77 11.89 14.73
C GLY A 111 5.81 10.92 15.27
N SER A 112 5.89 10.82 16.60
CA SER A 112 6.75 9.85 17.30
C SER A 112 6.16 8.45 17.33
N THR A 113 4.83 8.34 17.19
CA THR A 113 4.12 7.06 17.16
C THR A 113 3.82 6.69 15.72
N PRO A 114 4.02 5.43 15.31
CA PRO A 114 3.61 4.95 14.00
C PRO A 114 2.12 5.18 13.74
N SER A 115 1.83 6.07 12.80
CA SER A 115 0.48 6.44 12.41
C SER A 115 0.36 6.45 10.89
N VAL A 116 -0.75 5.93 10.37
CA VAL A 116 -1.06 5.92 8.93
C VAL A 116 -2.51 6.30 8.73
N ARG A 117 -2.78 6.97 7.60
CA ARG A 117 -4.12 7.13 7.04
C ARG A 117 -4.20 6.47 5.68
N VAL A 118 -5.30 5.74 5.47
CA VAL A 118 -5.65 5.05 4.22
C VAL A 118 -7.00 5.61 3.78
N TYR A 119 -7.06 6.03 2.52
CA TYR A 119 -8.23 6.66 1.92
C TYR A 119 -8.74 5.80 0.78
N LEU A 120 -10.06 5.60 0.75
CA LEU A 120 -10.76 4.81 -0.25
C LEU A 120 -12.20 5.31 -0.42
N GLN A 121 -12.87 4.84 -1.47
CA GLN A 121 -14.30 5.02 -1.64
C GLN A 121 -15.08 3.86 -1.01
N ASP A 122 -16.06 4.20 -0.18
CA ASP A 122 -16.96 3.23 0.44
C ASP A 122 -18.18 2.91 -0.44
N THR A 123 -19.02 1.98 0.00
CA THR A 123 -20.25 1.61 -0.71
C THR A 123 -21.30 2.72 -0.76
N SER A 124 -21.12 3.79 0.02
CA SER A 124 -21.93 5.01 -0.02
C SER A 124 -21.40 6.04 -1.02
N SER A 125 -20.36 5.70 -1.79
CA SER A 125 -19.65 6.60 -2.71
C SER A 125 -19.01 7.82 -2.04
N GLN A 126 -18.62 7.68 -0.77
CA GLN A 126 -17.87 8.69 -0.03
C GLN A 126 -16.42 8.29 0.13
N ILE A 127 -15.51 9.27 0.17
CA ILE A 127 -14.12 9.01 0.54
C ILE A 127 -14.05 8.80 2.06
N MET A 128 -13.72 7.59 2.49
CA MET A 128 -13.54 7.20 3.88
C MET A 128 -12.08 7.37 4.31
N GLU A 129 -11.84 7.71 5.58
CA GLU A 129 -10.53 7.65 6.23
C GLU A 129 -10.47 6.49 7.21
N TRP A 130 -9.54 5.58 6.99
CA TRP A 130 -9.17 4.48 7.88
C TRP A 130 -7.71 4.64 8.33
N GLY A 131 -7.34 4.12 9.49
CA GLY A 131 -5.95 4.24 9.91
C GLY A 131 -5.64 3.72 11.29
N ILE A 132 -4.38 3.90 11.67
CA ILE A 132 -3.82 3.56 12.99
C ILE A 132 -3.16 4.79 13.61
N ASP A 133 -3.20 4.89 14.93
CA ASP A 133 -2.45 5.89 15.70
C ASP A 133 -1.49 5.30 16.74
N ASP A 134 -1.43 3.97 16.81
CA ASP A 134 -0.67 3.21 17.80
C ASP A 134 0.21 2.12 17.15
N GLY A 135 0.36 2.17 15.83
CA GLY A 135 1.06 1.18 15.02
C GLY A 135 0.35 -0.17 14.88
N LYS A 136 -0.85 -0.36 15.43
CA LYS A 136 -1.45 -1.72 15.53
C LYS A 136 -2.94 -1.80 15.20
N ASN A 137 -3.74 -0.89 15.74
CA ASN A 137 -5.20 -1.03 15.81
C ASN A 137 -5.89 -0.12 14.79
N TYR A 138 -6.34 -0.71 13.69
CA TYR A 138 -7.09 0.02 12.66
C TYR A 138 -8.47 0.42 13.15
N LYS A 139 -8.84 1.66 12.86
CA LYS A 139 -10.20 2.17 13.05
C LYS A 139 -10.56 3.15 11.94
N GLN A 140 -11.85 3.36 11.80
CA GLN A 140 -12.40 4.43 10.98
C GLN A 140 -12.27 5.77 11.71
N TYR A 141 -11.73 6.77 11.03
CA TYR A 141 -11.67 8.15 11.54
C TYR A 141 -12.76 9.02 10.94
N GLN A 142 -12.97 8.91 9.62
CA GLN A 142 -14.00 9.66 8.92
C GLN A 142 -14.81 8.74 8.01
N LYS A 143 -16.14 8.84 8.07
CA LYS A 143 -17.05 8.12 7.18
C LYS A 143 -17.10 8.72 5.77
N GLY A 144 -16.95 10.04 5.68
CA GLY A 144 -16.94 10.77 4.43
C GLY A 144 -16.14 12.05 4.60
N LEU A 145 -15.10 12.23 3.77
CA LEU A 145 -14.41 13.50 3.66
C LEU A 145 -15.31 14.52 2.96
N PRO A 146 -15.18 15.82 3.28
CA PRO A 146 -15.87 16.88 2.54
C PRO A 146 -15.52 16.81 1.06
N THR A 147 -16.54 16.74 0.21
CA THR A 147 -16.43 16.84 -1.25
C THR A 147 -17.38 17.95 -1.71
N ASN A 148 -16.97 18.72 -2.74
CA ASN A 148 -17.73 19.85 -3.28
C ASN A 148 -18.54 19.43 -4.51
#